data_AF-D4S237-F1
#
_entry.id   AF-D4S237-F1
#
_cell.length_a   1.000
_cell.length_b   1.000
_cell.length_c   1.000
_cell.angle_alpha   90.00
_cell.angle_beta   90.00
_cell.angle_gamma   90.00
#
_symmetry.space_group_name_H-M   'P 1'
#
loop_
_entity.id
_entity.type
_entity.pdbx_description
1 polymer ?
#
loop_
_entity_poly.entity_id
_entity_poly.type
_entity_poly.pdbx_seq_one_letter_code
_entity_poly.pdbx_strand_id
1 'polypeptide(L)' 'MNIVTKEGIAFSGVVTEYFYHEENESGKESIVIDSSSGNPVEFYEEDIKIIYNQDII' A
#
# COMPACT_ATOMS: atom_id res chain seq x y z
N MET A 1 4.17 -4.23 -7.13
CA MET A 1 3.60 -2.93 -6.75
C MET A 1 4.64 -2.15 -5.97
N ASN A 2 4.81 -0.86 -6.26
CA ASN A 2 5.68 0.03 -5.49
C ASN A 2 4.86 1.17 -4.89
N ILE A 3 5.08 1.46 -3.62
CA ILE A 3 4.42 2.51 -2.86
C ILE A 3 5.50 3.46 -2.33
N VAL A 4 5.30 4.76 -2.52
CA VAL A 4 6.08 5.81 -1.84
C VAL A 4 5.16 6.54 -0.89
N THR A 5 5.52 6.59 0.39
CA THR A 5 4.76 7.31 1.42
C THR A 5 4.96 8.82 1.29
N LYS A 6 4.10 9.61 1.94
CA LYS A 6 4.27 11.08 2.03
C LYS A 6 5.59 11.49 2.71
N GLU A 7 6.12 10.64 3.58
CA GLU A 7 7.44 10.81 4.21
C GLU A 7 8.60 10.47 3.26
N GLY A 8 8.33 9.95 2.07
CA GLY A 8 9.33 9.61 1.06
C GLY A 8 9.93 8.21 1.22
N ILE A 9 9.37 7.36 2.09
CA ILE A 9 9.81 5.97 2.26
C ILE A 9 9.21 5.12 1.15
N ALA A 10 10.02 4.26 0.53
CA ALA A 10 9.60 3.39 -0.56
C ALA A 10 9.46 1.93 -0.10
N PHE A 11 8.35 1.31 -0.52
CA PHE A 11 8.04 -0.10 -0.29
C PHE A 11 7.75 -0.80 -1.62
N SER A 12 8.11 -2.07 -1.71
CA SER A 12 7.80 -2.92 -2.86
C SER A 12 7.22 -4.24 -2.39
N GLY A 13 6.19 -4.70 -3.09
CA GLY A 13 5.46 -5.92 -2.72
C GLY A 13 4.35 -6.27 -3.70
N VAL A 14 3.54 -7.25 -3.30
CA VAL A 14 2.34 -7.68 -4.01
C VAL A 14 1.13 -7.18 -3.24
N VAL A 15 0.14 -6.60 -3.91
CA VAL A 15 -1.13 -6.22 -3.28
C VAL A 15 -1.88 -7.51 -2.94
N THR A 16 -2.24 -7.67 -1.68
CA THR A 16 -2.99 -8.85 -1.21
C THR A 16 -4.43 -8.52 -0.90
N GLU A 17 -4.71 -7.30 -0.41
CA GLU A 17 -6.04 -6.89 -0.02
C GLU A 17 -6.24 -5.38 -0.20
N TYR A 18 -7.50 -4.99 -0.37
CA TYR A 18 -7.98 -3.61 -0.40
C TYR A 18 -9.15 -3.51 0.56
N PHE A 19 -9.16 -2.51 1.43
CA PHE A 19 -10.28 -2.23 2.33
C PHE A 19 -10.96 -0.92 1.94
N TYR A 20 -12.27 -0.99 1.69
CA TYR A 20 -13.10 0.21 1.56
C TYR A 20 -13.31 0.86 2.93
N HIS A 21 -13.68 2.14 2.94
CA HIS A 21 -13.89 2.90 4.18
C HIS A 21 -14.98 2.28 5.08
N GLU A 22 -15.94 1.54 4.52
CA GLU A 22 -17.02 0.88 5.27
C GLU A 22 -16.54 -0.42 5.94
N GLU A 23 -15.47 -1.01 5.44
CA GLU A 23 -14.91 -2.29 5.89
C GLU A 23 -13.76 -2.09 6.87
N ASN A 24 -13.06 -0.96 6.77
CA ASN A 24 -11.94 -0.63 7.64
C ASN A 24 -12.43 -0.05 8.97
N GLU A 25 -12.00 -0.62 10.10
CA GLU A 25 -12.37 -0.17 11.45
C GLU A 25 -12.02 1.30 11.72
N SER A 26 -11.01 1.83 11.00
CA SER A 26 -10.63 3.25 11.07
C SER A 26 -11.54 4.18 10.27
N GLY A 27 -12.43 3.64 9.43
CA GLY A 27 -13.27 4.39 8.51
C GLY A 27 -12.52 4.97 7.30
N LYS A 28 -11.32 4.47 6.98
CA LYS A 28 -10.46 4.96 5.90
C LYS A 28 -10.20 3.88 4.86
N GLU A 29 -9.97 4.27 3.62
CA GLU A 29 -9.52 3.34 2.59
C GLU A 29 -8.04 2.99 2.78
N SER A 30 -7.71 1.72 2.54
CA SER A 30 -6.35 1.23 2.67
C SER A 30 -6.06 0.06 1.74
N ILE A 31 -4.76 -0.16 1.48
CA ILE A 31 -4.25 -1.33 0.75
C ILE A 31 -3.25 -2.09 1.60
N VAL A 32 -3.31 -3.42 1.53
CA VAL A 32 -2.29 -4.28 2.13
C VAL A 32 -1.35 -4.76 1.03
N ILE A 33 -0.05 -4.55 1.25
CA ILE A 33 0.99 -5.17 0.44
C ILE A 33 1.77 -6.18 1.26
N ASP A 34 1.97 -7.36 0.68
CA ASP A 34 2.94 -8.32 1.18
C ASP A 34 4.32 -7.94 0.65
N SER A 35 5.19 -7.51 1.57
CA SER A 35 6.56 -7.18 1.25
C SER A 35 7.39 -8.45 1.12
N SER A 36 8.49 -8.41 0.36
CA SER A 36 9.41 -9.55 0.27
C SER A 36 10.03 -10.00 1.61
N SER A 37 9.81 -9.24 2.69
CA SER A 37 10.22 -9.60 4.05
C SER A 37 9.23 -10.53 4.76
N GLY A 38 8.11 -10.88 4.13
CA GLY A 38 7.10 -11.83 4.63
C GLY A 38 6.15 -11.25 5.68
N ASN A 39 6.20 -9.93 5.90
CA ASN A 39 5.24 -9.22 6.73
C ASN A 39 4.35 -8.37 5.84
N PRO A 40 3.02 -8.59 5.87
CA PRO A 40 2.05 -7.70 5.29
C PRO A 40 2.11 -6.33 5.95
N VAL A 41 1.99 -5.28 5.16
CA VAL A 41 1.94 -3.90 5.63
C VAL A 41 0.73 -3.21 5.01
N GLU A 42 -0.12 -2.64 5.85
CA GLU A 42 -1.27 -1.84 5.45
C GLU A 42 -0.85 -0.37 5.25
N PHE A 43 -1.32 0.23 4.16
CA PHE A 43 -1.12 1.63 3.83
C PHE A 43 -2.46 2.31 3.62
N TYR A 44 -2.77 3.30 4.45
CA TYR A 44 -3.92 4.18 4.26
C TYR A 44 -3.69 5.08 3.05
N GLU A 45 -4.75 5.33 2.28
CA GLU A 45 -4.69 6.19 1.08
C GLU A 45 -4.04 7.55 1.41
N GLU A 46 -4.39 8.12 2.56
CA GLU A 46 -3.88 9.42 3.00
C GLU A 46 -2.38 9.43 3.32
N ASP A 47 -1.74 8.28 3.51
CA ASP A 47 -0.30 8.20 3.79
C ASP A 47 0.51 7.93 2.52
N ILE A 48 -0.16 7.61 1.42
CA ILE A 48 0.45 7.30 0.14
C ILE A 48 0.66 8.59 -0.66
N LYS A 49 1.87 8.71 -1.22
CA LYS A 49 2.21 9.79 -2.15
C LYS A 49 2.10 9.32 -3.60
N ILE A 50 2.62 8.13 -3.90
CA ILE A 50 2.67 7.57 -5.26
C ILE A 50 2.50 6.06 -5.20
N ILE A 51 1.70 5.52 -6.11
CA ILE A 51 1.62 4.10 -6.42
C ILE A 51 2.05 3.92 -7.88
N TYR A 52 2.95 2.98 -8.13
CA TYR A 52 3.37 2.66 -9.49
C TYR A 52 3.78 1.20 -9.64
N ASN A 53 3.52 0.64 -10.81
CA ASN A 53 4.12 -0.62 -11.22
C ASN A 53 5.46 -0.32 -11.91
N GLN A 54 6.46 -1.17 -11.67
CA GLN A 54 7.60 -1.21 -12.58
C GLN A 54 7.11 -1.86 -13.87
N ASP A 55 6.68 -1.04 -14.83
CA ASP A 55 6.55 -1.52 -16.19
C ASP A 55 7.97 -1.86 -16.67
N ILE A 56 8.19 -3.13 -17.00
CA ILE A 56 9.41 -3.58 -17.67
C ILE A 56 9.35 -2.97 -19.07
N ILE A 57 10.23 -1.98 -19.33
CA ILE A 57 10.48 -1.43 -20.67
C ILE A 57 11.53 -2.29 -21.36
#